data_AF-A0A1V2GVN3-F1
#
_entry.id   AF-A0A1V2GVN3-F1
#
_cell.length_a   1.000
_cell.length_b   1.000
_cell.length_c   1.000
_cell.angle_alpha   90.00
_cell.angle_beta   90.00
_cell.angle_gamma   90.00
#
_symmetry.space_group_name_H-M   'P 1'
#
loop_
_entity.id
_entity.type
_entity.pdbx_description
1 polymer ?
#
loop_
_entity_poly.entity_id
_entity_poly.type
_entity_poly.pdbx_seq_one_letter_code
_entity_poly.pdbx_strand_id
1 'polypeptide(L)'
;MALLGLAASPAEAVPAPYAQSCYFDRGSLTLNARCRMVLAGAVRVWEEERDWQAGPAPLRAAAMPGDRPWSGRPPRIRLTGHAQEQRGRETDEQTAWRRAEAVSRALVALGVPAELIELDGRGAREARQPEDGPHPLNRRVDLLVGWEASEG
;
A
#
# COMPACT_ATOMS: atom_id res chain seq x y z
N MET A 1 34.63 29.44 19.26
CA MET A 1 34.34 28.05 19.68
C MET A 1 33.31 28.13 20.80
N ALA A 2 32.12 27.54 20.78
CA ALA A 2 31.62 26.41 20.02
C ALA A 2 30.14 26.65 19.64
N LEU A 3 29.75 26.23 18.44
CA LEU A 3 28.35 26.09 18.03
C LEU A 3 27.79 24.84 18.72
N LEU A 4 26.87 25.03 19.66
CA LEU A 4 26.04 23.95 20.19
C LEU A 4 25.11 23.48 19.08
N GLY A 5 25.45 22.35 18.46
CA GLY A 5 24.55 21.63 17.57
C GLY A 5 23.34 21.17 18.36
N LEU A 6 22.16 21.69 18.02
CA LEU A 6 20.92 21.02 18.36
C LEU A 6 20.94 19.66 17.64
N ALA A 7 21.29 18.61 18.37
CA ALA A 7 20.86 17.29 17.97
C ALA A 7 19.33 17.32 18.04
N ALA A 8 18.68 17.29 16.87
CA ALA A 8 17.27 16.97 16.80
C ALA A 8 17.07 15.68 17.60
N SER A 9 16.26 15.73 18.66
CA SER A 9 15.82 14.51 19.34
C SER A 9 15.26 13.57 18.26
N PRO A 10 15.55 12.26 18.30
CA PRO A 10 14.85 11.33 17.42
C PRO A 10 13.39 11.38 17.86
N ALA A 11 12.59 12.23 17.22
CA ALA A 11 11.15 12.11 17.26
C ALA A 11 10.87 10.65 16.92
N GLU A 12 10.16 9.97 17.82
CA GLU A 12 9.73 8.59 17.68
C GLU A 12 9.19 8.38 16.26
N ALA A 13 10.02 7.83 15.39
CA ALA A 13 9.68 7.67 14.00
C ALA A 13 8.57 6.62 13.96
N VAL A 14 7.34 7.06 13.65
CA VAL A 14 6.24 6.15 13.33
C VAL A 14 6.78 5.14 12.33
N PRO A 15 6.67 3.82 12.60
CA PRO A 15 7.21 2.83 11.69
C PRO A 15 6.62 3.06 10.29
N ALA A 16 7.49 3.01 9.29
CA ALA A 16 7.07 3.21 7.92
C ALA A 16 6.02 2.14 7.57
N PRO A 17 4.91 2.53 6.91
CA PRO A 17 3.91 1.57 6.49
C PRO A 17 4.53 0.53 5.56
N TYR A 18 4.05 -0.72 5.64
CA TYR A 18 4.46 -1.74 4.70
C TYR A 18 4.01 -1.35 3.29
N ALA A 19 4.99 -1.17 2.40
CA ALA A 19 4.78 -0.73 1.02
C ALA A 19 5.38 -1.74 0.04
N GLN A 20 4.57 -2.25 -0.89
CA GLN A 20 4.99 -3.15 -1.98
C GLN A 20 4.25 -2.83 -3.28
N SER A 21 4.72 -3.39 -4.39
CA SER A 21 4.08 -3.22 -5.69
C SER A 21 3.73 -4.58 -6.32
N CYS A 22 2.48 -4.73 -6.76
CA CYS A 22 2.03 -5.80 -7.64
C CYS A 22 2.21 -5.39 -9.10
N TYR A 23 2.94 -6.17 -9.90
CA TYR A 23 3.20 -5.88 -11.31
C TYR A 23 2.35 -6.72 -12.26
N PHE A 24 1.97 -6.12 -13.39
CA PHE A 24 1.09 -6.72 -14.39
C PHE A 24 1.78 -6.85 -15.76
N ASP A 25 1.45 -7.95 -16.44
CA ASP A 25 1.82 -8.13 -17.83
C ASP A 25 1.06 -7.14 -18.72
N ARG A 26 1.58 -6.92 -19.94
CA ARG A 26 0.98 -5.96 -20.88
C ARG A 26 -0.46 -6.36 -21.19
N GLY A 27 -1.40 -5.45 -20.97
CA GLY A 27 -2.83 -5.65 -21.25
C GLY A 27 -3.53 -6.63 -20.32
N SER A 28 -2.84 -7.15 -19.31
CA SER A 28 -3.40 -8.11 -18.37
C SER A 28 -3.98 -7.42 -17.14
N LEU A 29 -5.11 -7.95 -16.68
CA LEU A 29 -5.70 -7.70 -15.36
C LEU A 29 -5.53 -8.91 -14.42
N THR A 30 -4.87 -9.98 -14.89
CA THR A 30 -4.69 -11.20 -14.12
C THR A 30 -3.54 -11.06 -13.15
N LEU A 31 -3.76 -11.45 -11.89
CA LEU A 31 -2.71 -11.50 -10.88
C LEU A 31 -1.77 -12.67 -11.15
N ASN A 32 -0.52 -12.37 -11.46
CA ASN A 32 0.53 -13.39 -11.60
C ASN A 32 0.98 -13.93 -10.23
N ALA A 33 1.77 -15.01 -10.24
CA ALA A 33 2.26 -15.67 -9.03
C ALA A 33 3.03 -14.71 -8.10
N ARG A 34 3.82 -13.79 -8.67
CA ARG A 34 4.57 -12.80 -7.89
C ARG A 34 3.64 -11.86 -7.14
N CYS A 35 2.60 -11.34 -7.79
CA CYS A 35 1.63 -10.50 -7.12
C CYS A 35 0.89 -11.29 -6.02
N ARG A 36 0.50 -12.56 -6.26
CA ARG A 36 -0.13 -13.38 -5.22
C ARG A 36 0.75 -13.54 -3.96
N MET A 37 2.07 -13.70 -4.12
CA MET A 37 2.99 -13.71 -2.97
C MET A 37 3.04 -12.37 -2.24
N VAL A 38 3.02 -11.25 -2.98
CA VAL A 38 2.92 -9.90 -2.37
C VAL A 38 1.63 -9.77 -1.57
N LEU A 39 0.49 -10.24 -2.09
CA LEU A 39 -0.79 -10.19 -1.36
C LEU A 39 -0.77 -11.03 -0.09
N ALA A 40 -0.21 -12.25 -0.14
CA ALA A 40 -0.07 -13.07 1.07
C ALA A 40 0.78 -12.38 2.15
N GLY A 41 1.89 -11.75 1.74
CA GLY A 41 2.73 -10.97 2.65
C GLY A 41 2.00 -9.75 3.24
N ALA A 42 1.22 -9.04 2.42
CA ALA A 42 0.43 -7.90 2.85
C ALA A 42 -0.68 -8.29 3.84
N VAL A 43 -1.36 -9.42 3.60
CA VAL A 43 -2.40 -9.93 4.50
C VAL A 43 -1.80 -10.29 5.85
N ARG A 44 -0.67 -11.01 5.89
CA ARG A 44 0.02 -11.33 7.14
C ARG A 44 0.36 -10.07 7.95
N VAL A 45 0.92 -9.05 7.30
CA VAL A 45 1.25 -7.77 7.97
C VAL A 45 -0.02 -7.07 8.45
N TRP A 46 -1.08 -7.07 7.66
CA TRP A 46 -2.36 -6.48 8.04
C TRP A 46 -2.99 -7.20 9.25
N GLU A 47 -2.92 -8.54 9.31
CA GLU A 47 -3.40 -9.34 10.44
C GLU A 47 -2.60 -9.06 11.71
N GLU A 48 -1.27 -9.05 11.62
CA GLU A 48 -0.37 -8.71 12.73
C GLU A 48 -0.68 -7.31 13.28
N GLU A 49 -0.83 -6.31 12.40
CA GLU A 49 -1.20 -4.95 12.79
C GLU A 49 -2.63 -4.87 13.35
N ARG A 50 -3.60 -5.62 12.80
CA ARG A 50 -4.98 -5.66 13.30
C ARG A 50 -5.01 -6.22 14.72
N ASP A 51 -4.29 -7.31 14.94
CA ASP A 51 -4.24 -7.99 16.24
C ASP A 51 -3.50 -7.12 17.26
N TRP A 52 -2.45 -6.42 16.83
CA TRP A 52 -1.84 -5.33 17.61
C TRP A 52 -2.91 -4.31 18.01
N GLN A 53 -3.62 -3.70 17.06
CA GLN A 53 -4.65 -2.68 17.33
C GLN A 53 -5.89 -3.20 18.09
N ALA A 54 -6.07 -4.52 18.22
CA ALA A 54 -7.15 -5.15 18.99
C ALA A 54 -6.72 -5.62 20.39
N GLY A 55 -5.42 -5.73 20.66
CA GLY A 55 -4.85 -6.09 21.95
C GLY A 55 -5.41 -5.38 23.22
N PRO A 56 -5.44 -6.09 24.37
CA PRO A 56 -5.89 -5.53 25.65
C PRO A 56 -4.87 -4.54 26.24
N ALA A 57 -5.32 -3.74 27.21
CA ALA A 57 -4.53 -2.67 27.85
C ALA A 57 -3.10 -3.06 28.31
N PRO A 58 -2.84 -4.27 28.85
CA PRO A 58 -1.47 -4.65 29.23
C PRO A 58 -0.48 -4.73 28.06
N LEU A 59 -0.94 -5.11 26.86
CA LEU A 59 -0.09 -5.08 25.65
C LEU A 59 0.17 -3.65 25.20
N ARG A 60 -0.81 -2.75 25.36
CA ARG A 60 -0.65 -1.32 25.03
C ARG A 60 0.43 -0.65 25.86
N ALA A 61 0.47 -0.97 27.16
CA ALA A 61 1.48 -0.46 28.07
C ALA A 61 2.89 -1.01 27.79
N ALA A 62 3.00 -2.09 27.01
CA ALA A 62 4.25 -2.73 26.62
C ALA A 62 4.73 -2.32 25.22
N ALA A 63 4.10 -1.32 24.58
CA ALA A 63 4.51 -0.82 23.28
C ALA A 63 5.97 -0.37 23.30
N MET A 64 6.74 -0.87 22.34
CA MET A 64 8.16 -0.59 22.19
C MET A 64 8.39 0.54 21.19
N PRO A 65 9.51 1.28 21.29
CA PRO A 65 9.91 2.22 20.25
C PRO A 65 9.95 1.54 18.87
N GLY A 66 9.25 2.12 17.90
CA GLY A 66 9.11 1.56 16.55
C GLY A 66 7.87 0.70 16.35
N ASP A 67 7.10 0.39 17.38
CA ASP A 67 5.74 -0.14 17.20
C ASP A 67 4.84 0.95 16.61
N ARG A 68 3.78 0.51 15.92
CA ARG A 68 2.75 1.46 15.50
C ARG A 68 2.07 2.07 16.70
N PRO A 69 1.82 3.40 16.68
CA PRO A 69 0.95 4.03 17.64
C PRO A 69 -0.39 3.30 17.71
N TRP A 70 -0.85 3.10 18.94
CA TRP A 70 -2.16 2.54 19.18
C TRP A 70 -3.25 3.55 18.78
N SER A 71 -4.12 3.18 17.85
CA SER A 71 -5.32 3.96 17.52
C SER A 71 -6.60 3.25 17.96
N GLY A 72 -6.54 1.94 18.22
CA GLY A 72 -7.73 1.11 18.47
C GLY A 72 -8.60 0.92 17.24
N ARG A 73 -8.12 1.35 16.07
CA ARG A 73 -8.79 1.18 14.77
C ARG A 73 -8.02 0.12 13.98
N PRO A 74 -8.72 -0.75 13.24
CA PRO A 74 -8.04 -1.72 12.38
C PRO A 74 -7.22 -0.99 11.30
N PRO A 75 -6.05 -1.52 10.91
CA PRO A 75 -5.24 -0.93 9.86
C PRO A 75 -5.98 -0.93 8.52
N ARG A 76 -5.81 0.13 7.74
CA ARG A 76 -6.38 0.27 6.39
C ARG A 76 -5.35 -0.07 5.32
N ILE A 77 -5.79 -0.52 4.16
CA ILE A 77 -4.94 -0.75 2.99
C ILE A 77 -5.26 0.28 1.92
N ARG A 78 -4.25 0.93 1.34
CA ARG A 78 -4.43 1.77 0.15
C ARG A 78 -3.83 1.07 -1.06
N LEU A 79 -4.59 1.05 -2.16
CA LEU A 79 -4.22 0.51 -3.45
C LEU A 79 -4.21 1.62 -4.48
N THR A 80 -3.04 1.92 -5.04
CA THR A 80 -2.89 2.91 -6.10
C THR A 80 -2.55 2.22 -7.40
N GLY A 81 -3.49 2.22 -8.34
CA GLY A 81 -3.33 1.67 -9.66
C GLY A 81 -2.52 2.60 -10.57
N HIS A 82 -1.62 2.00 -11.34
CA HIS A 82 -0.88 2.67 -12.39
C HIS A 82 -1.03 1.92 -13.71
N ALA A 83 -1.08 2.70 -14.77
CA ALA A 83 -1.10 2.21 -16.12
C ALA A 83 0.00 2.87 -16.93
N GLN A 84 0.12 2.39 -18.14
CA GLN A 84 0.99 2.96 -19.13
C GLN A 84 0.21 2.94 -20.43
N GLU A 85 0.32 4.04 -21.18
CA GLU A 85 -0.43 4.28 -22.39
C GLU A 85 -0.43 3.05 -23.30
N GLN A 86 -1.62 2.46 -23.45
CA GLN A 86 -1.89 1.51 -24.51
C GLN A 86 -2.76 2.21 -25.54
N ARG A 87 -2.24 2.32 -26.77
CA ARG A 87 -3.04 2.74 -27.92
C ARG A 87 -4.26 1.80 -28.02
N GLY A 88 -5.46 2.32 -27.78
CA GLY A 88 -6.67 1.51 -27.60
C GLY A 88 -7.88 2.34 -27.16
N ARG A 89 -8.99 1.67 -26.81
CA ARG A 89 -10.27 2.32 -26.44
C ARG A 89 -10.40 2.64 -24.94
N GLU A 90 -9.63 1.98 -24.08
CA GLU A 90 -9.69 2.15 -22.62
C GLU A 90 -8.63 3.14 -22.18
N THR A 91 -8.98 4.08 -21.30
CA THR A 91 -8.02 5.06 -20.80
C THR A 91 -7.05 4.42 -19.80
N ASP A 92 -5.89 5.05 -19.62
CA ASP A 92 -4.94 4.61 -18.60
C ASP A 92 -5.53 4.68 -17.19
N GLU A 93 -6.38 5.67 -16.91
CA GLU A 93 -7.07 5.79 -15.63
C GLU A 93 -8.03 4.61 -15.40
N GLN A 94 -8.81 4.22 -16.42
CA GLN A 94 -9.69 3.05 -16.35
C GLN A 94 -8.89 1.77 -16.14
N THR A 95 -7.80 1.59 -16.89
CA THR A 95 -6.91 0.44 -16.74
C THR A 95 -6.27 0.37 -15.36
N ALA A 96 -5.79 1.50 -14.85
CA ALA A 96 -5.22 1.63 -13.52
C ALA A 96 -6.25 1.26 -12.44
N TRP A 97 -7.47 1.80 -12.53
CA TRP A 97 -8.57 1.50 -11.62
C TRP A 97 -8.91 0.01 -11.61
N ARG A 98 -9.07 -0.62 -12.78
CA ARG A 98 -9.41 -2.05 -12.88
C ARG A 98 -8.32 -2.97 -12.35
N ARG A 99 -7.05 -2.57 -12.44
CA ARG A 99 -5.96 -3.29 -11.79
C ARG A 99 -6.03 -3.18 -10.27
N ALA A 100 -6.26 -1.97 -9.74
CA ALA A 100 -6.42 -1.77 -8.31
C ALA A 100 -7.62 -2.56 -7.77
N GLU A 101 -8.74 -2.56 -8.51
CA GLU A 101 -9.92 -3.37 -8.22
C GLU A 101 -9.63 -4.88 -8.24
N ALA A 102 -8.86 -5.38 -9.22
CA ALA A 102 -8.47 -6.78 -9.26
C ALA A 102 -7.64 -7.21 -8.05
N VAL A 103 -6.75 -6.34 -7.56
CA VAL A 103 -5.99 -6.54 -6.33
C VAL A 103 -6.92 -6.50 -5.11
N SER A 104 -7.83 -5.53 -5.04
CA SER A 104 -8.81 -5.42 -3.94
C SER A 104 -9.67 -6.67 -3.82
N ARG A 105 -10.25 -7.17 -4.91
CA ARG A 105 -11.04 -8.42 -4.90
C ARG A 105 -10.23 -9.60 -4.38
N ALA A 106 -8.94 -9.67 -4.69
CA ALA A 106 -8.08 -10.74 -4.19
C ALA A 106 -7.79 -10.60 -2.68
N LEU A 107 -7.57 -9.38 -2.17
CA LEU A 107 -7.43 -9.15 -0.72
C LEU A 107 -8.72 -9.49 0.03
N VAL A 108 -9.88 -9.12 -0.52
CA VAL A 108 -11.20 -9.48 0.04
C VAL A 108 -11.37 -11.00 0.07
N ALA A 109 -11.00 -11.70 -1.00
CA ALA A 109 -11.04 -13.16 -1.04
C ALA A 109 -10.08 -13.82 -0.02
N LEU A 110 -9.03 -13.10 0.41
CA LEU A 110 -8.11 -13.51 1.47
C LEU A 110 -8.57 -13.10 2.87
N GLY A 111 -9.74 -12.46 3.01
CA GLY A 111 -10.35 -12.15 4.30
C GLY A 111 -10.20 -10.70 4.78
N VAL A 112 -9.58 -9.81 3.99
CA VAL A 112 -9.53 -8.37 4.34
C VAL A 112 -10.91 -7.75 4.08
N PRO A 113 -11.55 -7.09 5.07
CA PRO A 113 -12.82 -6.40 4.85
C PRO A 113 -12.71 -5.29 3.80
N ALA A 114 -13.67 -5.21 2.87
CA ALA A 114 -13.61 -4.30 1.75
C ALA A 114 -13.60 -2.81 2.17
N GLU A 115 -14.28 -2.48 3.27
CA GLU A 115 -14.37 -1.13 3.85
C GLU A 115 -13.03 -0.60 4.40
N LEU A 116 -12.06 -1.49 4.61
CA LEU A 116 -10.70 -1.16 5.04
C LEU A 116 -9.75 -0.97 3.85
N ILE A 117 -10.22 -1.19 2.62
CA ILE A 117 -9.42 -1.05 1.40
C ILE A 117 -9.84 0.24 0.68
N GLU A 118 -8.89 1.14 0.47
CA GLU A 118 -9.05 2.32 -0.37
C GLU A 118 -8.46 2.09 -1.76
N LEU A 119 -9.19 2.51 -2.79
CA LEU A 119 -8.81 2.39 -4.19
C LEU A 119 -8.56 3.77 -4.80
N ASP A 120 -7.43 3.90 -5.49
CA ASP A 120 -7.11 5.07 -6.31
C ASP A 120 -6.54 4.63 -7.67
N GLY A 121 -6.78 5.42 -8.72
CA GLY A 121 -6.35 5.16 -10.09
C GLY A 121 -5.58 6.35 -10.66
N ARG A 122 -4.25 6.25 -10.73
CA ARG A 122 -3.39 7.35 -11.20
C ARG A 122 -3.13 7.35 -12.70
N GLY A 123 -3.51 6.28 -13.42
CA GLY A 123 -3.19 6.15 -14.84
C GLY A 123 -1.68 6.21 -15.08
N ALA A 124 -1.24 6.96 -16.08
CA ALA A 124 0.17 7.18 -16.41
C ALA A 124 0.82 8.39 -15.69
N ARG A 125 0.07 9.13 -14.86
CA ARG A 125 0.51 10.40 -14.22
C ARG A 125 1.74 10.25 -13.32
N GLU A 126 1.98 9.04 -12.81
CA GLU A 126 3.06 8.71 -11.87
C GLU A 126 3.92 7.55 -12.41
N ALA A 127 4.38 7.72 -13.65
CA ALA A 127 5.30 6.82 -14.31
C ALA A 127 6.63 6.74 -13.53
N ARG A 128 7.10 5.52 -13.24
CA ARG A 128 8.39 5.29 -12.58
C ARG A 128 9.55 5.26 -13.57
N GLN A 129 9.25 5.06 -14.85
CA GLN A 129 10.22 5.04 -15.93
C GLN A 129 9.68 5.85 -17.10
N PRO A 130 10.56 6.51 -17.88
CA PRO A 130 10.17 7.26 -19.08
C PRO A 130 9.33 6.41 -20.03
N GLU A 131 8.40 7.04 -20.73
CA GLU A 131 7.48 6.38 -21.65
C GLU A 131 8.05 6.20 -23.07
N ASP A 132 9.36 5.92 -23.18
CA ASP A 132 10.01 5.51 -24.43
C ASP A 132 9.71 4.04 -24.78
N GLY A 133 8.45 3.64 -24.56
CA GLY A 133 7.93 2.30 -24.81
C GLY A 133 7.45 1.56 -23.55
N PRO A 134 6.69 0.46 -23.73
CA PRO A 134 6.03 -0.30 -22.67
C PRO A 134 6.98 -0.85 -21.59
N HIS A 135 7.02 -0.21 -20.42
CA HIS A 135 7.85 -0.56 -19.28
C HIS A 135 7.06 -1.30 -18.18
N PRO A 136 7.48 -2.52 -17.76
CA PRO A 136 6.78 -3.29 -16.71
C PRO A 136 6.56 -2.53 -15.39
N LEU A 137 7.49 -1.65 -15.01
CA LEU A 137 7.38 -0.89 -13.77
C LEU A 137 6.25 0.13 -13.74
N ASN A 138 5.70 0.52 -14.90
CA ASN A 138 4.55 1.44 -14.96
C ASN A 138 3.21 0.69 -14.90
N ARG A 139 3.22 -0.64 -15.07
CA ARG A 139 2.04 -1.50 -14.97
C ARG A 139 1.99 -2.14 -13.60
N ARG A 140 1.56 -1.37 -12.61
CA ARG A 140 1.60 -1.80 -11.22
C ARG A 140 0.40 -1.33 -10.42
N VAL A 141 0.21 -1.96 -9.27
CA VAL A 141 -0.59 -1.44 -8.18
C VAL A 141 0.34 -1.32 -6.98
N ASP A 142 0.48 -0.11 -6.46
CA ASP A 142 1.19 0.15 -5.22
C ASP A 142 0.26 -0.14 -4.05
N LEU A 143 0.75 -0.90 -3.07
CA LEU A 143 0.00 -1.44 -1.95
C LEU A 143 0.65 -0.96 -0.66
N LEU A 144 -0.15 -0.28 0.17
CA LEU A 144 0.29 0.33 1.42
C LEU A 144 -0.59 -0.18 2.58
N VAL A 145 -0.01 -0.87 3.56
CA VAL A 145 -0.73 -1.38 4.74
C VAL A 145 -0.59 -0.43 5.93
N GLY A 146 -1.69 -0.31 6.68
CA GLY A 146 -1.92 0.68 7.72
C GLY A 146 -1.58 2.08 7.23
N TRP A 147 -2.13 2.46 6.09
CA TRP A 147 -2.12 3.86 5.75
C TRP A 147 -3.13 4.55 6.71
N GLU A 148 -2.72 5.61 7.40
CA GLU A 148 -3.66 6.46 8.09
C GLU A 148 -4.07 7.57 7.13
N ALA A 149 -5.39 7.72 6.94
CA ALA A 149 -5.92 8.95 6.38
C ALA A 149 -5.46 10.09 7.28
N SER A 150 -4.72 11.03 6.73
CA SER A 150 -4.69 12.37 7.29
C SER A 150 -6.15 12.79 7.39
N GLU A 151 -6.71 12.80 8.59
CA GLU A 151 -8.02 13.40 8.82
C GLU A 151 -7.87 14.87 8.38
N GLY A 152 -8.64 15.26 7.36
CA GLY A 152 -8.70 16.63 6.87
C GLY A 152 -9.41 17.56 7.83
#